data_AF-A0A956J5I5-F1
#
_entry.id   AF-A0A956J5I5-F1
#
_cell.length_a   1.000
_cell.length_b   1.000
_cell.length_c   1.000
_cell.angle_alpha   90.00
_cell.angle_beta   90.00
_cell.angle_gamma   90.00
#
_symmetry.space_group_name_H-M   'P 1'
#
loop_
_entity.id
_entity.type
_entity.pdbx_description
1 polymer ?
#
loop_
_entity_poly.entity_id
_entity_poly.type
_entity_poly.pdbx_seq_one_letter_code
_entity_poly.pdbx_strand_id
1 'polypeptide(L)'
;MRGSLSLLRQRLSTAAIESLPITGQRYRAYDTGAAGLHVRVKASGKRNWYVRYRREGKPIDYRIGDAVAIRPSTAREPSSTRRSVRG
;
A
#
# COMPACT_ATOMS: atom_id res chain seq x y z
N MET A 1 13.71 -2.06 -21.83
CA MET A 1 13.76 -1.16 -20.66
C MET A 1 12.94 -1.76 -19.52
N ARG A 2 13.55 -2.27 -18.45
CA ARG A 2 12.81 -2.79 -17.27
C ARG A 2 12.91 -1.75 -16.15
N GLY A 3 12.03 -0.75 -16.21
CA GLY A 3 11.85 0.17 -15.09
C GLY A 3 11.35 -0.62 -13.89
N SER A 4 12.20 -0.74 -12.87
CA SER A 4 11.83 -1.37 -11.62
C SER A 4 10.72 -0.52 -10.97
N LEU A 5 9.45 -0.91 -11.11
CA LEU A 5 8.29 -0.31 -10.42
C LEU A 5 8.30 -0.56 -8.90
N SER A 6 9.48 -0.80 -8.34
CA SER A 6 9.66 -1.26 -6.97
C SER A 6 9.26 -0.21 -5.93
N LEU A 7 9.14 1.07 -6.30
CA LEU A 7 8.81 2.17 -5.39
C LEU A 7 8.02 3.29 -6.11
N LEU A 8 6.78 3.06 -6.51
CA LEU A 8 5.88 4.18 -6.83
C LEU A 8 5.48 4.86 -5.51
N ARG A 9 5.74 6.16 -5.35
CA ARG A 9 5.36 6.95 -4.17
C ARG A 9 4.53 8.14 -4.62
N GLN A 10 3.26 8.18 -4.21
CA GLN A 10 2.36 9.29 -4.55
C GLN A 10 1.23 9.39 -3.52
N ARG A 11 0.48 10.49 -3.52
CA ARG A 11 -0.75 10.56 -2.74
C ARG A 11 -1.81 9.74 -3.47
N LEU A 12 -2.22 8.63 -2.87
CA LEU A 12 -3.19 7.73 -3.49
C LEU A 12 -4.61 8.27 -3.28
N SER A 13 -5.25 8.63 -4.39
CA SER A 13 -6.69 8.80 -4.51
C SER A 13 -7.32 7.53 -5.08
N THR A 14 -8.64 7.38 -5.01
CA THR A 14 -9.35 6.24 -5.64
C THR A 14 -9.01 6.15 -7.13
N ALA A 15 -9.09 7.26 -7.86
CA ALA A 15 -8.75 7.33 -9.28
C ALA A 15 -7.28 6.92 -9.54
N ALA A 16 -6.34 7.38 -8.71
CA ALA A 16 -4.93 7.03 -8.85
C ALA A 16 -4.65 5.55 -8.59
N ILE A 17 -5.46 4.89 -7.75
CA ILE A 17 -5.38 3.44 -7.47
C ILE A 17 -5.94 2.66 -8.65
N GLU A 18 -7.05 3.12 -9.22
CA GLU A 18 -7.67 2.51 -10.39
C GLU A 18 -6.79 2.59 -11.64
N SER A 19 -6.03 3.68 -11.78
CA SER A 19 -5.07 3.88 -12.86
C SER A 19 -3.73 3.17 -12.64
N LEU A 20 -3.53 2.44 -11.54
CA LEU A 20 -2.29 1.71 -11.29
C LEU A 20 -2.10 0.63 -12.36
N PRO A 21 -0.95 0.61 -13.07
CA PRO A 21 -0.72 -0.29 -14.19
C PRO A 21 -0.66 -1.74 -13.73
N ILE A 22 -1.19 -2.65 -14.54
CA ILE A 22 -1.06 -4.09 -14.33
C ILE A 22 0.13 -4.55 -15.16
N THR A 23 1.22 -4.93 -14.50
CA THR A 23 2.51 -5.17 -15.18
C THR A 23 2.87 -6.65 -15.31
N GLY A 24 1.94 -7.56 -14.99
CA GLY A 24 2.21 -9.00 -14.87
C GLY A 24 3.14 -9.36 -13.71
N GLN A 25 3.61 -8.38 -12.94
CA GLN A 25 4.44 -8.56 -11.75
C GLN A 25 3.82 -7.86 -10.54
N ARG A 26 4.11 -8.38 -9.35
CA ARG A 26 3.67 -7.76 -8.10
C ARG A 26 4.55 -6.55 -7.79
N TYR A 27 3.94 -5.41 -7.49
CA TYR A 27 4.64 -4.22 -7.00
C TYR A 27 3.86 -3.50 -5.90
N ARG A 28 4.49 -2.48 -5.31
CA ARG A 28 3.92 -1.65 -4.24
C ARG A 28 3.86 -0.19 -4.70
N ALA A 29 2.70 0.43 -4.52
CA ALA A 29 2.50 1.87 -4.63
C ALA A 29 2.28 2.43 -3.22
N TYR A 30 3.22 3.23 -2.72
CA TYR A 30 3.19 3.83 -1.39
C TYR A 30 2.36 5.11 -1.39
N ASP A 31 1.46 5.21 -0.40
CA ASP A 31 0.73 6.44 -0.12
C ASP A 31 1.64 7.43 0.62
N THR A 32 1.66 8.69 0.18
CA THR A 32 2.41 9.75 0.88
C THR A 32 1.61 10.37 2.04
N GLY A 33 0.31 10.11 2.13
CA GLY A 33 -0.55 10.61 3.20
C GLY A 33 -0.47 9.82 4.51
N ALA A 34 0.13 8.64 4.50
CA ALA A 34 0.34 7.83 5.70
C ALA A 34 1.60 6.98 5.60
N ALA A 35 2.45 7.04 6.64
CA ALA A 35 3.70 6.30 6.67
C ALA A 35 3.45 4.77 6.63
N GLY A 36 4.13 4.09 5.71
CA GLY A 36 4.04 2.63 5.56
C GLY A 36 2.76 2.14 4.87
N LEU A 37 1.76 3.01 4.69
CA LEU A 37 0.56 2.68 3.92
C LEU A 37 0.90 2.55 2.44
N HIS A 38 0.45 1.46 1.82
CA HIS A 38 0.69 1.19 0.40
C HIS A 38 -0.39 0.29 -0.18
N VAL A 39 -0.65 0.44 -1.48
CA VAL A 39 -1.39 -0.53 -2.28
C VAL A 39 -0.40 -1.54 -2.86
N ARG A 40 -0.70 -2.82 -2.68
CA ARG A 40 -0.03 -3.90 -3.38
C ARG A 40 -0.87 -4.29 -4.58
N VAL A 41 -0.30 -4.16 -5.76
CA VAL A 41 -0.89 -4.62 -7.02
C VAL A 41 -0.31 -5.99 -7.33
N LYS A 42 -1.18 -7.00 -7.48
CA LYS A 42 -0.76 -8.35 -7.89
C LYS A 42 -0.59 -8.40 -9.41
N ALA A 43 0.13 -9.42 -9.89
CA ALA A 43 0.25 -9.71 -11.32
C ALA A 43 -1.12 -9.82 -12.02
N SER A 44 -2.13 -10.35 -11.32
CA SER A 44 -3.51 -10.47 -11.79
C SER A 44 -4.32 -9.16 -11.80
N GLY A 45 -3.70 -8.03 -11.41
CA GLY A 45 -4.39 -6.75 -11.26
C GLY A 45 -5.15 -6.54 -9.94
N LYS A 46 -5.27 -7.57 -9.07
CA LYS A 46 -5.91 -7.40 -7.75
C LYS A 46 -5.13 -6.38 -6.91
N ARG A 47 -5.84 -5.44 -6.31
CA ARG A 47 -5.27 -4.33 -5.52
C ARG A 47 -5.72 -4.44 -4.08
N ASN A 48 -4.78 -4.36 -3.14
CA ASN A 48 -5.10 -4.45 -1.72
C ASN A 48 -4.28 -3.42 -0.94
N TRP A 49 -4.92 -2.81 0.06
CA TRP A 49 -4.26 -1.94 1.02
C TRP A 49 -3.47 -2.75 2.04
N TYR A 50 -2.28 -2.25 2.35
CA TYR A 50 -1.39 -2.76 3.37
C TYR A 50 -0.74 -1.61 4.15
N VAL A 51 -0.43 -1.87 5.41
CA VAL A 51 0.47 -1.01 6.20
C VAL A 51 1.71 -1.81 6.53
N ARG A 52 2.87 -1.28 6.15
CA ARG A 52 4.18 -1.82 6.52
C ARG A 52 4.67 -1.15 7.79
N TYR A 53 4.93 -1.94 8.82
CA TYR A 53 5.50 -1.50 10.10
C TYR A 53 6.58 -2.50 10.54
N ARG A 54 7.25 -2.21 11.67
CA ARG A 54 8.19 -3.14 12.28
C ARG A 54 7.59 -3.67 13.58
N ARG A 55 7.76 -4.97 13.81
CA ARG A 55 7.48 -5.63 15.09
C ARG A 55 8.71 -6.46 15.42
N GLU A 56 9.27 -6.30 16.61
CA GLU A 56 10.49 -7.01 17.04
C GLU A 56 11.63 -6.87 16.01
N GLY A 57 11.82 -5.65 15.48
CA GLY A 57 12.82 -5.34 14.45
C GLY A 57 12.50 -5.84 13.02
N LYS A 58 11.57 -6.78 12.86
CA LYS A 58 11.21 -7.39 11.57
C LYS A 58 10.14 -6.58 10.85
N PRO A 59 10.29 -6.31 9.53
CA PRO A 59 9.26 -5.63 8.76
C PRO A 59 8.07 -6.55 8.49
N ILE A 60 6.86 -6.11 8.83
CA ILE A 60 5.61 -6.82 8.63
C ILE A 60 4.67 -5.98 7.76
N ASP A 61 4.01 -6.62 6.78
CA ASP A 61 2.92 -6.03 6.01
C ASP A 61 1.57 -6.54 6.56
N TYR A 62 0.78 -5.67 7.18
CA TYR A 62 -0.59 -5.98 7.60
C TYR A 62 -1.57 -5.61 6.49
N ARG A 63 -2.42 -6.54 6.07
CA ARG A 63 -3.46 -6.32 5.06
C ARG A 63 -4.65 -5.60 5.69
N ILE A 64 -5.04 -4.46 5.12
CA ILE A 64 -6.29 -3.77 5.50
C ILE A 64 -7.46 -4.37 4.72
N GLY A 65 -7.37 -4.48 3.39
CA GLY A 65 -8.45 -5.00 2.57
C GLY A 65 -8.33 -4.63 1.10
N ASP A 66 -9.41 -4.81 0.34
CA ASP A 66 -9.47 -4.48 -1.09
C ASP A 66 -9.34 -2.96 -1.29
N ALA A 67 -8.45 -2.55 -2.20
CA ALA A 67 -8.20 -1.14 -2.46
C ALA A 67 -9.27 -0.46 -3.34
N VAL A 68 -10.13 -1.24 -4.00
CA VAL A 68 -11.28 -0.72 -4.74
C VAL A 68 -12.47 -0.48 -3.80
N ALA A 69 -12.64 -1.33 -2.78
CA ALA A 69 -13.73 -1.19 -1.82
C ALA A 69 -13.43 -0.18 -0.70
N ILE A 70 -12.16 0.00 -0.32
CA ILE A 70 -11.76 0.84 0.81
C ILE A 70 -11.16 2.16 0.30
N ARG A 71 -11.82 3.26 0.64
CA ARG A 71 -11.35 4.62 0.31
C ARG A 71 -10.00 4.93 0.97
N PRO A 72 -9.14 5.74 0.34
CA PRO A 72 -7.84 6.10 0.90
C PRO A 72 -7.92 6.76 2.29
N SER A 73 -8.96 7.55 2.58
CA SER A 73 -9.17 8.13 3.92
C SER A 73 -9.34 7.06 4.99
N THR A 74 -10.23 6.09 4.75
CA THR A 74 -10.47 4.94 5.64
C THR A 74 -9.23 4.06 5.80
N ALA A 75 -8.42 3.91 4.75
CA ALA A 75 -7.17 3.15 4.84
C ALA A 75 -6.07 3.85 5.66
N ARG A 76 -6.12 5.18 5.79
CA ARG A 76 -5.15 5.97 6.57
C ARG A 76 -5.42 5.89 8.08
N GLU A 77 -6.66 5.78 8.53
CA GLU A 77 -7.01 5.67 9.96
C GLU A 77 -6.33 4.50 10.70
N PRO A 78 -6.34 3.24 10.21
CA PRO A 78 -5.66 2.14 10.90
C PRO A 78 -4.12 2.24 10.84
N SER A 79 -3.58 3.05 9.93
CA SER A 79 -2.13 3.23 9.77
C SER A 79 -1.51 4.09 10.87
N SER A 80 -2.26 5.06 11.44
CA SER A 80 -1.81 5.84 12.59
C SER A 80 -1.75 4.99 13.86
N THR A 81 -2.74 4.13 14.10
CA THR A 81 -2.82 3.28 15.30
C THR A 81 -1.70 2.23 15.34
N ARG A 82 -1.38 1.60 14.20
CA ARG A 82 -0.38 0.52 14.13
C ARG A 82 1.08 1.01 14.14
N ARG A 83 1.32 2.32 14.04
CA ARG A 83 2.66 2.90 14.20
C ARG A 83 3.13 2.92 15.66
N SER A 84 2.21 2.79 16.62
CA SER A 84 2.49 2.97 18.05
C SER A 84 2.89 1.70 18.81
N VAL A 85 2.97 0.54 18.15
CA VAL A 85 3.69 -0.62 18.72
C VAL A 85 5.20 -0.38 18.53
N ARG A 86 5.74 0.57 19.32
CA ARG A 86 7.16 0.53 19.70
C ARG A 86 7.36 -0.73 20.55
N GLY A 87 8.55 -1.30 20.41
CA GLY A 87 8.94 -2.60 20.96
C GLY A 87 8.75 -2.73 22.45
#